data_AF-A0A0C2FMJ0-F1
#
_entry.id   AF-A0A0C2FMJ0-F1
#
_cell.length_a   1.000
_cell.length_b   1.000
_cell.length_c   1.000
_cell.angle_alpha   90.00
_cell.angle_beta   90.00
_cell.angle_gamma   90.00
#
_symmetry.space_group_name_H-M   'P 1'
#
loop_
_entity.id
_entity.type
_entity.pdbx_description
1 polymer ?
#
loop_
_entity_poly.entity_id
_entity_poly.type
_entity_poly.pdbx_seq_one_letter_code
_entity_poly.pdbx_strand_id
1 'polypeptide(L)'
;MLCEISVLSEDLRALLSSNESFTVFAPSDKVLSSLSDSLIKDIKERRGCAADFAKSHVVSGSYCSSQLFYRRLNALTGSQIDARTQVDS
;
A
#
# COMPACT_ATOMS: atom_id res chain seq x y z
N MET A 1 -24.37 7.06 15.85
CA MET A 1 -23.33 6.02 15.82
C MET A 1 -22.93 5.84 14.37
N LEU A 2 -21.98 6.65 13.89
CA LEU A 2 -21.48 6.50 12.52
C LEU A 2 -20.43 5.39 12.55
N CYS A 3 -20.71 4.28 11.88
CA CYS A 3 -19.69 3.28 11.60
C CYS A 3 -18.65 3.93 10.69
N GLU A 4 -17.55 4.41 11.25
CA GLU A 4 -16.37 4.67 10.43
C GLU A 4 -15.92 3.34 9.83
N ILE A 5 -16.26 3.15 8.56
CA ILE A 5 -15.67 2.14 7.70
C ILE A 5 -14.23 2.62 7.44
N SER A 6 -13.36 2.52 8.45
CA SER A 6 -11.94 2.80 8.25
C SER A 6 -11.26 1.58 7.63
N VAL A 7 -10.93 1.66 6.35
CA VAL A 7 -10.04 0.71 5.64
C VAL A 7 -8.63 0.67 6.27
N LEU A 8 -8.32 1.66 7.09
CA LEU A 8 -7.02 1.89 7.67
C LEU A 8 -7.11 1.59 9.18
N SER A 9 -6.20 0.78 9.73
CA SER A 9 -6.11 0.61 11.19
C SER A 9 -5.90 1.97 11.85
N GLU A 10 -6.27 2.12 13.12
CA GLU A 10 -6.11 3.39 13.85
C GLU A 10 -4.67 3.89 13.82
N ASP A 11 -3.70 2.97 13.90
CA ASP A 11 -2.27 3.26 13.72
C ASP A 11 -1.95 3.81 12.32
N LEU A 12 -2.58 3.26 11.27
CA LEU A 12 -2.34 3.68 9.89
C LEU A 12 -3.02 5.03 9.61
N ARG A 13 -4.18 5.29 10.22
CA ARG A 13 -4.82 6.62 10.18
C ARG A 13 -3.97 7.65 10.90
N ALA A 14 -3.45 7.32 12.09
CA ALA A 14 -2.60 8.22 12.86
C ALA A 14 -1.29 8.52 12.12
N LEU A 15 -0.69 7.51 11.47
CA LEU A 15 0.47 7.69 10.60
C LEU A 15 0.14 8.58 9.40
N LEU A 16 -0.92 8.29 8.64
CA LEU A 16 -1.32 9.09 7.47
C LEU A 16 -1.84 10.49 7.83
N SER A 17 -2.27 10.71 9.08
CA SER A 17 -2.66 12.02 9.60
C SER A 17 -1.48 12.79 10.21
N SER A 18 -0.31 12.17 10.32
CA SER A 18 0.91 12.87 10.69
C SER A 18 1.36 13.79 9.56
N ASN A 19 2.15 14.82 9.87
CA ASN A 19 2.77 15.68 8.86
C ASN A 19 3.87 14.98 8.04
N GLU A 20 3.99 13.65 8.14
CA GLU A 20 4.91 12.88 7.31
C GLU A 20 4.29 12.57 5.94
N SER A 21 5.11 12.62 4.90
CA SER A 21 4.67 12.25 3.57
C SER A 21 4.76 10.74 3.38
N PHE A 22 3.82 10.15 2.63
CA PHE A 22 3.83 8.72 2.30
C PHE A 22 3.72 8.51 0.79
N THR A 23 4.32 7.43 0.32
CA THR A 23 4.19 6.95 -1.06
C THR A 23 3.42 5.63 -1.03
N VAL A 24 2.28 5.57 -1.74
CA VAL A 24 1.40 4.40 -1.79
C VAL A 24 1.49 3.73 -3.16
N PHE A 25 1.87 2.46 -3.18
CA PHE A 25 1.94 1.64 -4.39
C PHE A 25 0.65 0.85 -4.57
N ALA A 26 -0.34 1.43 -5.25
CA ALA A 26 -1.58 0.74 -5.53
C ALA A 26 -1.40 -0.25 -6.71
N PRO A 27 -1.70 -1.56 -6.53
CA PRO A 27 -1.78 -2.49 -7.65
C PRO A 27 -2.92 -2.08 -8.59
N SER A 28 -2.72 -2.27 -9.90
CA SER A 28 -3.76 -1.98 -10.90
C SER A 28 -4.96 -2.92 -10.76
N ASP A 29 -6.14 -2.47 -11.19
CA ASP A 29 -7.38 -3.29 -11.17
C ASP A 29 -7.21 -4.64 -11.87
N LYS A 30 -6.43 -4.69 -12.96
CA LYS A 30 -6.11 -5.94 -13.65
C LYS A 30 -5.35 -6.94 -12.77
N VAL A 31 -4.37 -6.46 -12.00
CA VAL A 31 -3.59 -7.30 -11.07
C VAL A 31 -4.47 -7.73 -9.91
N LEU A 32 -5.27 -6.81 -9.35
CA LEU A 32 -6.24 -7.13 -8.31
C LEU A 32 -7.26 -8.18 -8.77
N SER A 33 -7.78 -8.06 -9.99
CA SER A 33 -8.73 -9.03 -10.57
C SER A 33 -8.14 -10.40 -10.87
N SER A 34 -6.81 -10.51 -10.91
CA SER A 34 -6.11 -11.78 -11.10
C SER A 34 -5.86 -12.51 -9.77
N LEU A 35 -6.12 -11.86 -8.64
CA LEU A 35 -6.11 -12.50 -7.33
C LEU A 35 -7.36 -13.36 -7.14
N SER A 36 -7.29 -14.32 -6.23
CA SER A 36 -8.43 -15.14 -5.84
C SER A 36 -9.61 -14.28 -5.39
N ASP A 37 -10.83 -14.60 -5.83
CA ASP A 37 -12.05 -13.87 -5.42
C ASP A 37 -12.22 -13.79 -3.91
N SER A 38 -11.80 -14.83 -3.18
CA SER A 38 -11.78 -14.86 -1.72
C SER A 38 -10.87 -13.77 -1.15
N LEU A 39 -9.67 -13.60 -1.70
CA LEU A 39 -8.70 -12.59 -1.26
C LEU A 39 -9.19 -11.17 -1.61
N ILE A 40 -9.76 -10.98 -2.80
CA ILE A 40 -10.37 -9.69 -3.18
C ILE A 40 -11.51 -9.34 -2.22
N LYS A 41 -12.35 -10.32 -1.89
CA LYS A 41 -13.44 -10.15 -0.93
C LYS A 41 -12.91 -9.82 0.47
N ASP A 42 -11.89 -10.52 0.95
CA ASP A 42 -11.26 -10.25 2.24
C ASP A 42 -10.65 -8.83 2.29
N ILE A 43 -10.00 -8.39 1.21
CA ILE A 43 -9.49 -7.01 1.08
C ILE A 43 -10.62 -5.99 1.13
N LYS A 44 -11.70 -6.20 0.36
CA LYS A 44 -12.87 -5.31 0.33
C LYS A 44 -13.62 -5.27 1.66
N GLU A 45 -13.75 -6.41 2.31
CA GLU A 45 -14.43 -6.56 3.61
C GLU A 45 -13.51 -6.19 4.79
N ARG A 46 -12.23 -5.90 4.54
CA ARG A 46 -11.21 -5.53 5.54
C ARG A 46 -11.02 -6.61 6.60
N ARG A 47 -11.01 -7.86 6.15
CA ARG A 47 -10.85 -9.05 7.00
C ARG A 47 -9.49 -9.69 6.79
N GLY A 48 -9.07 -10.48 7.78
CA GLY A 48 -7.79 -11.20 7.72
C GLY A 48 -6.61 -10.27 7.53
N CYS A 49 -5.76 -10.58 6.55
CA CYS A 49 -4.50 -9.88 6.29
C CYS A 49 -4.66 -8.61 5.43
N ALA A 50 -5.87 -8.09 5.21
CA ALA A 50 -6.10 -6.93 4.36
C ALA A 50 -5.33 -5.67 4.82
N ALA A 51 -5.24 -5.44 6.13
CA ALA A 51 -4.50 -4.31 6.69
C ALA A 51 -2.98 -4.46 6.50
N ASP A 52 -2.45 -5.66 6.71
CA ASP A 52 -1.03 -5.95 6.50
C ASP A 52 -0.65 -5.88 5.02
N PHE A 53 -1.55 -6.34 4.14
CA PHE A 53 -1.42 -6.18 2.70
C PHE A 53 -1.39 -4.71 2.28
N ALA A 54 -2.25 -3.85 2.84
CA ALA A 54 -2.19 -2.42 2.56
C ALA A 54 -0.88 -1.80 3.07
N LYS A 55 -0.46 -2.13 4.30
CA LYS A 55 0.78 -1.61 4.90
C LYS A 55 2.04 -2.02 4.13
N SER A 56 2.06 -3.20 3.50
CA SER A 56 3.21 -3.64 2.69
C SER A 56 3.37 -2.84 1.41
N HIS A 57 2.34 -2.12 0.96
CA HIS A 57 2.36 -1.25 -0.21
C HIS A 57 2.56 0.24 0.12
N VAL A 58 2.69 0.58 1.40
CA VAL A 58 2.93 1.96 1.85
C VAL A 58 4.39 2.10 2.28
N VAL A 59 5.04 3.14 1.80
CA VAL A 59 6.40 3.52 2.15
C VAL A 59 6.37 4.91 2.80
N SER A 60 7.10 5.09 3.89
CA SER A 60 7.32 6.41 4.51
C SER A 60 8.24 7.27 3.64
N GLY A 61 7.86 8.52 3.44
CA GLY A 61 8.52 9.48 2.55
C GLY A 61 7.75 9.72 1.25
N SER A 62 7.98 10.88 0.65
CA SER A 62 7.51 11.19 -0.70
C SER A 62 8.64 10.94 -1.69
N TYR A 63 8.45 9.99 -2.60
CA TYR A 63 9.43 9.67 -3.63
C TYR A 63 8.86 9.97 -5.02
N CYS A 64 9.61 10.72 -5.82
CA CYS A 64 9.32 10.86 -7.24
C CYS A 64 9.76 9.59 -7.99
N SER A 65 9.12 9.29 -9.12
CA SER A 65 9.44 8.12 -9.95
C SER A 65 10.93 8.02 -10.32
N SER A 66 11.61 9.14 -10.57
CA SER A 66 13.05 9.19 -10.86
C SER A 66 13.94 8.77 -9.69
N GLN A 67 13.48 8.95 -8.45
CA GLN A 67 14.21 8.59 -7.23
C GLN A 67 14.07 7.11 -6.88
N LEU A 68 13.03 6.45 -7.40
CA LEU A 68 12.77 5.03 -7.19
C LEU A 68 13.80 4.13 -7.89
N PHE A 69 14.38 4.59 -9.00
CA PHE A 69 15.27 3.77 -9.82
C PHE A 69 16.59 3.39 -9.11
N TYR A 70 17.11 4.28 -8.26
CA TYR A 70 18.43 4.12 -7.65
C TYR A 70 18.37 3.69 -6.17
N ARG A 71 17.17 3.37 -5.65
CA ARG A 71 16.99 3.10 -4.22
C ARG A 71 16.04 1.95 -3.98
N ARG A 72 16.36 1.15 -2.96
CA ARG A 72 15.42 0.22 -2.34
C ARG A 72 14.64 0.94 -1.26
N LEU A 73 13.33 0.73 -1.24
CA LEU A 73 12.42 1.33 -0.28
C LEU A 73 12.03 0.31 0.79
N ASN A 74 11.80 0.77 2.01
CA ASN A 74 11.28 -0.07 3.10
C ASN A 74 9.80 0.27 3.30
N ALA A 75 8.93 -0.74 3.16
CA ALA A 75 7.52 -0.62 3.48
C ALA A 75 7.32 -0.46 5.00
N LEU A 76 6.14 0.00 5.41
CA LEU A 76 5.78 0.15 6.83
C LEU A 76 5.85 -1.17 7.61
N THR A 77 5.69 -2.31 6.93
CA THR A 77 5.85 -3.64 7.51
C THR A 77 7.32 -4.06 7.70
N GLY A 78 8.27 -3.27 7.22
CA GLY A 78 9.70 -3.60 7.17
C GLY A 78 10.14 -4.40 5.95
N SER A 79 9.21 -4.75 5.05
CA SER A 79 9.52 -5.44 3.78
C SER A 79 10.18 -4.51 2.77
N GLN A 80 11.11 -5.01 1.95
CA GLN A 80 11.71 -4.19 0.88
C GLN A 80 10.82 -4.16 -0.37
N ILE A 81 10.66 -2.97 -0.93
CA ILE A 81 10.00 -2.71 -2.21
C ILE A 81 11.08 -2.30 -3.22
N ASP A 82 11.27 -3.14 -4.23
CA ASP A 82 12.08 -2.85 -5.41
C ASP A 82 11.19 -2.28 -6.51
N ALA A 83 11.12 -0.95 -6.59
CA ALA A 83 10.35 -0.27 -7.63
C ALA A 83 11.17 -0.22 -8.93
N ARG A 84 10.74 -0.99 -9.94
CA ARG A 84 11.31 -0.94 -11.29
C ARG A 84 10.32 -0.28 -12.23
N THR A 85 10.74 0.79 -12.90
CA THR A 85 9.97 1.36 -14.01
C THR A 85 10.28 0.56 -15.26
N GLN A 86 9.26 -0.06 -15.85
CA GLN A 86 9.40 -0.64 -17.17
C GLN A 86 9.44 0.51 -18.18
N VAL A 87 10.64 0.90 -18.60
CA VAL A 87 10.82 1.78 -19.75
C VAL A 87 10.72 0.88 -20.96
N ASP A 88 9.51 0.70 -21.48
CA ASP A 88 9.32 0.09 -22.79
C ASP A 88 10.07 0.99 -23.79
N SER A 89 11.15 0.46 -24.37
CA SER A 89 12.06 1.16 -25.29
C SER A 89 11.60 1.00 -26.72
#